data_AF-A0A1D7VKT2-F1
#
_entry.id   AF-A0A1D7VKT2-F1
#
_cell.length_a   1.000
_cell.length_b   1.000
_cell.length_c   1.000
_cell.angle_alpha   90.00
_cell.angle_beta   90.00
_cell.angle_gamma   90.00
#
_symmetry.space_group_name_H-M   'P 1'
#
loop_
_entity.id
_entity.type
_entity.pdbx_description
1 polymer ?
#
loop_
_entity_poly.entity_id
_entity_poly.type
_entity_poly.pdbx_seq_one_letter_code
_entity_poly.pdbx_strand_id
1 'polypeptide(L)'
;MLRPLLRAGLEVIPDAVPASAIPHVLGYERERVFGFFLVEYGDPRLVERLNEGWYDLAVSAGLLDENREFLLMLPRGTWTAAVDRRLRHRMHIWHRARLLDRWDIMGAGAATFLGIRAGHPGFAMLALDNAVSACAPIVRFETRCRIPSITCR
;
A
#
# COMPACT_ATOMS: atom_id res chain seq x y z
N MET A 1 -9.41 16.96 -4.36
CA MET A 1 -9.52 15.81 -5.30
C MET A 1 -9.13 14.49 -4.61
N LEU A 2 -9.51 14.33 -3.33
CA LEU A 2 -9.30 13.16 -2.47
C LEU A 2 -10.56 12.29 -2.32
N ARG A 3 -11.69 12.74 -2.88
CA ARG A 3 -13.01 12.10 -2.72
C ARG A 3 -13.02 10.61 -3.07
N PRO A 4 -12.32 10.13 -4.11
CA PRO A 4 -12.27 8.70 -4.40
C PRO A 4 -11.47 7.90 -3.35
N LEU A 5 -10.39 8.47 -2.81
CA LEU A 5 -9.65 7.86 -1.69
C LEU A 5 -10.53 7.83 -0.43
N LEU A 6 -11.25 8.92 -0.13
CA LEU A 6 -12.22 8.95 0.96
C LEU A 6 -13.34 7.91 0.78
N ARG A 7 -13.78 7.64 -0.45
CA ARG A 7 -14.74 6.54 -0.74
C ARG A 7 -14.15 5.17 -0.50
N ALA A 8 -12.84 5.01 -0.64
CA ALA A 8 -12.11 3.80 -0.26
C ALA A 8 -11.77 3.76 1.24
N GLY A 9 -12.18 4.78 2.02
CA GLY A 9 -11.85 4.90 3.45
C GLY A 9 -10.42 5.35 3.72
N LEU A 10 -9.80 6.06 2.78
CA LEU A 10 -8.44 6.58 2.90
C LEU A 10 -8.45 8.11 2.97
N GLU A 11 -8.04 8.64 4.10
CA GLU A 11 -7.76 10.06 4.27
C GLU A 11 -6.29 10.32 3.99
N VAL A 12 -5.97 11.17 3.00
CA VAL A 12 -4.58 11.58 2.75
C VAL A 12 -4.25 12.77 3.63
N ILE A 13 -3.17 12.65 4.40
CA ILE A 13 -2.66 13.70 5.26
C ILE A 13 -1.65 14.54 4.45
N PRO A 14 -1.97 15.80 4.12
CA PRO A 14 -1.10 16.64 3.31
C PRO A 14 0.22 16.93 4.04
N ASP A 15 1.32 17.01 3.29
CA ASP A 15 2.66 17.41 3.75
C ASP A 15 3.23 16.60 4.94
N ALA A 16 2.66 15.43 5.22
CA ALA A 16 3.00 14.61 6.38
C ALA A 16 3.87 13.39 6.04
N VAL A 17 4.50 13.38 4.86
CA VAL A 17 5.46 12.35 4.47
C VAL A 17 6.76 12.59 5.25
N PRO A 18 7.27 11.62 6.02
CA PRO A 18 8.53 11.77 6.73
C PRO A 18 9.66 12.12 5.75
N ALA A 19 10.55 13.04 6.12
CA ALA A 19 11.72 13.36 5.30
C ALA A 19 12.65 12.14 5.05
N SER A 20 12.52 11.11 5.89
CA SER A 20 13.17 9.80 5.78
C SER A 20 12.48 8.83 4.81
N ALA A 21 11.35 9.20 4.20
CA ALA A 21 10.69 8.39 3.18
C ALA A 21 11.54 8.38 1.90
N ILE A 22 12.40 7.38 1.78
CA ILE A 22 13.26 7.20 0.61
C ILE A 22 12.36 6.93 -0.61
N PRO A 23 12.54 7.62 -1.76
CA PRO A 23 11.90 7.20 -3.00
C PRO A 23 12.30 5.75 -3.27
N HIS A 24 11.34 4.83 -3.20
CA HIS A 24 11.63 3.42 -3.10
C HIS A 24 12.21 2.93 -4.43
N VAL A 25 13.50 2.59 -4.42
CA VAL A 25 14.07 1.70 -5.44
C VAL A 25 13.65 0.30 -5.00
N LEU A 26 12.87 -0.41 -5.84
CA LEU A 26 12.74 -1.87 -5.76
C LEU A 26 14.14 -2.46 -6.01
N GLY A 27 14.90 -2.61 -4.93
CA GLY A 27 16.29 -3.08 -4.96
C GLY A 27 16.35 -4.52 -4.47
N TYR A 28 17.22 -5.30 -5.10
CA TYR A 28 17.54 -6.70 -4.78
C TYR A 28 18.24 -6.86 -3.42
N GLU A 29 17.61 -6.44 -2.32
CA GLU A 29 18.06 -6.88 -1.00
C GLU A 29 17.38 -8.20 -0.61
N ARG A 30 17.99 -8.92 0.33
CA ARG A 30 17.51 -10.21 0.82
C ARG A 30 16.31 -9.97 1.76
N GLU A 31 15.17 -9.60 1.17
CA GLU A 31 13.91 -9.31 1.85
C GLU A 31 13.37 -10.57 2.52
N ARG A 32 12.87 -10.44 3.75
CA ARG A 32 12.07 -11.52 4.38
C ARG A 32 10.62 -11.29 4.04
N VAL A 33 10.00 -12.32 3.47
CA VAL A 33 8.55 -12.36 3.25
C VAL A 33 7.90 -12.71 4.57
N PHE A 34 7.05 -11.82 5.08
CA PHE A 34 6.35 -12.01 6.34
C PHE A 34 4.97 -12.64 6.18
N GLY A 35 4.39 -12.55 4.99
CA GLY A 35 3.12 -13.16 4.67
C GLY A 35 2.67 -12.90 3.24
N PHE A 36 1.85 -13.82 2.74
CA PHE A 36 1.07 -13.65 1.54
C PHE A 36 -0.28 -14.33 1.77
N PHE A 37 -1.31 -13.86 1.07
CA PHE A 37 -2.58 -14.54 1.04
C PHE A 37 -3.07 -14.61 -0.40
N LEU A 38 -3.81 -15.68 -0.70
CA LEU A 38 -4.29 -15.97 -2.04
C LEU A 38 -5.80 -16.13 -1.96
N VAL A 39 -6.51 -15.42 -2.84
CA VAL A 39 -7.94 -15.56 -3.03
C VAL A 39 -8.16 -15.90 -4.50
N GLU A 40 -9.01 -16.89 -4.75
CA GLU A 40 -9.32 -17.29 -6.12
C GLU A 40 -10.18 -16.21 -6.79
N TYR A 41 -9.84 -15.84 -8.03
CA TYR A 41 -10.57 -14.77 -8.74
C TYR A 41 -12.04 -15.10 -9.03
N GLY A 42 -12.40 -16.39 -9.08
CA GLY A 42 -13.78 -16.84 -9.25
C GLY A 42 -14.63 -16.77 -7.98
N ASP A 43 -14.03 -16.44 -6.84
CA ASP A 43 -14.74 -16.36 -5.57
C ASP A 43 -15.79 -15.23 -5.60
N PRO A 44 -17.08 -15.51 -5.35
CA PRO A 44 -18.11 -14.46 -5.31
C PRO A 44 -17.86 -13.42 -4.20
N ARG A 45 -17.05 -13.76 -3.18
CA ARG A 45 -16.63 -12.90 -2.07
C ARG A 45 -15.18 -12.41 -2.24
N LEU A 46 -14.64 -12.39 -3.47
CA LEU A 46 -13.26 -11.98 -3.77
C LEU A 46 -12.86 -10.67 -3.09
N VAL A 47 -13.63 -9.59 -3.27
CA VAL A 47 -13.31 -8.27 -2.72
C VAL A 47 -13.29 -8.27 -1.20
N GLU A 48 -14.27 -8.93 -0.59
CA GLU A 48 -14.39 -9.04 0.86
C GLU A 48 -13.19 -9.79 1.45
N ARG A 49 -12.87 -10.98 0.90
CA ARG A 49 -11.72 -11.78 1.32
C ARG A 49 -10.38 -11.09 1.08
N LEU A 50 -10.27 -10.30 0.02
CA LEU A 50 -9.10 -9.46 -0.23
C LEU A 50 -8.94 -8.35 0.81
N ASN A 51 -10.03 -7.69 1.20
CA ASN A 51 -9.99 -6.69 2.26
C ASN A 51 -9.61 -7.35 3.59
N GLU A 52 -10.29 -8.43 4.01
CA GLU A 52 -9.99 -9.18 5.24
C GLU A 52 -8.52 -9.60 5.31
N GLY A 53 -8.04 -10.32 4.28
CA GLY A 53 -6.67 -10.82 4.24
C GLY A 53 -5.62 -9.71 4.22
N TRP A 54 -5.90 -8.59 3.56
CA TRP A 54 -5.01 -7.43 3.60
C TRP A 54 -4.96 -6.81 4.99
N TYR A 55 -6.11 -6.62 5.65
CA TYR A 55 -6.16 -5.99 6.97
C TYR A 55 -5.48 -6.83 8.04
N ASP A 56 -5.73 -8.13 8.05
CA ASP A 56 -5.10 -9.05 9.00
C ASP A 56 -3.57 -9.06 8.84
N LEU A 57 -3.08 -9.05 7.60
CA LEU A 57 -1.64 -8.94 7.33
C LEU A 57 -1.08 -7.56 7.67
N ALA A 58 -1.81 -6.48 7.36
CA ALA A 58 -1.38 -5.12 7.63
C ALA A 58 -1.23 -4.88 9.14
N VAL A 59 -2.15 -5.41 9.95
CA VAL A 59 -2.08 -5.34 11.41
C VAL A 59 -0.98 -6.25 11.95
N SER A 60 -0.95 -7.53 11.55
CA SER A 60 0.02 -8.49 12.11
C SER A 60 1.46 -8.19 11.73
N ALA A 61 1.70 -7.64 10.54
CA ALA A 61 3.03 -7.21 10.10
C ALA A 61 3.43 -5.83 10.63
N GLY A 62 2.48 -5.04 11.16
CA GLY A 62 2.77 -3.66 11.61
C GLY A 62 2.90 -2.65 10.47
N LEU A 63 2.17 -2.83 9.37
CA LEU A 63 2.04 -1.81 8.33
C LEU A 63 1.29 -0.57 8.86
N LEU A 64 0.26 -0.81 9.67
CA LEU A 64 -0.55 0.23 10.29
C LEU A 64 0.06 0.60 11.65
N ASP A 65 0.27 1.90 11.88
CA ASP A 65 0.61 2.40 13.21
C ASP A 65 -0.63 2.42 14.14
N GLU A 66 -0.45 2.93 15.37
CA GLU A 66 -1.54 3.08 16.35
C GLU A 66 -2.70 3.95 15.87
N ASN A 67 -2.45 4.87 14.93
CA ASN A 67 -3.44 5.76 14.32
C ASN A 67 -3.99 5.19 12.99
N ARG A 68 -3.61 3.97 12.62
CA ARG A 68 -3.89 3.32 11.33
C ARG A 68 -3.35 4.09 10.12
N GLU A 69 -2.18 4.68 10.29
CA GLU A 69 -1.51 5.49 9.28
C GLU A 69 -0.34 4.74 8.65
N PHE A 70 -0.12 5.02 7.37
CA PHE A 70 0.91 4.39 6.56
C PHE A 70 1.24 5.28 5.36
N LEU A 71 2.30 4.94 4.63
CA LEU A 71 2.64 5.57 3.36
C LEU A 71 2.02 4.78 2.21
N LEU A 72 1.35 5.50 1.32
CA LEU A 72 0.69 4.98 0.13
C LEU A 72 1.32 5.61 -1.11
N MET A 73 1.78 4.78 -2.02
CA MET A 73 2.35 5.23 -3.28
C MET A 73 1.24 5.53 -4.27
N LEU A 74 1.11 6.80 -4.67
CA LEU A 74 0.11 7.25 -5.65
C LEU A 74 0.79 7.94 -6.83
N PRO A 75 0.18 7.94 -8.02
CA PRO A 75 0.63 8.77 -9.14
C PRO A 75 0.78 10.24 -8.72
N ARG A 76 1.85 10.90 -9.18
CA ARG A 76 2.10 12.33 -8.92
C ARG A 76 1.08 13.16 -9.69
N GLY A 77 0.24 13.88 -8.96
CA GLY A 77 -0.87 14.66 -9.51
C GLY A 77 -2.21 13.95 -9.39
N THR A 78 -3.23 14.44 -10.07
CA THR A 78 -4.62 14.03 -9.89
C THR A 78 -5.06 12.97 -10.90
N TRP A 79 -4.32 11.85 -10.98
CA TRP A 79 -4.49 10.83 -12.01
C TRP A 79 -5.08 9.53 -11.44
N THR A 80 -6.08 8.94 -12.11
CA THR A 80 -6.57 7.60 -11.79
C THR A 80 -5.58 6.54 -12.29
N ALA A 81 -5.65 5.31 -11.75
CA ALA A 81 -4.77 4.21 -12.16
C ALA A 81 -4.87 3.90 -13.67
N ALA A 82 -6.06 4.08 -14.27
CA ALA A 82 -6.28 3.92 -15.70
C ALA A 82 -5.53 4.97 -16.54
N VAL A 83 -5.43 6.20 -16.05
CA VAL A 83 -4.71 7.27 -16.76
C VAL A 83 -3.21 7.17 -16.51
N ASP A 84 -2.78 6.85 -15.29
CA ASP A 84 -1.38 6.60 -14.93
C ASP A 84 -0.74 5.53 -15.83
N ARG A 85 -1.45 4.42 -16.10
CA ARG A 85 -1.00 3.37 -17.04
C ARG A 85 -0.69 3.86 -18.45
N ARG A 86 -1.31 4.96 -18.90
CA ARG A 86 -1.13 5.51 -20.26
C ARG A 86 0.03 6.49 -20.35
N LEU A 87 0.53 6.99 -19.20
CA LEU A 87 1.64 7.94 -19.16
C LEU A 87 2.99 7.24 -19.25
N ARG A 88 3.88 7.76 -20.10
CA ARG A 88 5.24 7.23 -20.29
C ARG A 88 6.20 7.59 -19.15
N HIS A 89 5.91 8.66 -18.40
CA HIS A 89 6.72 9.14 -17.27
C HIS A 89 5.94 8.96 -15.97
N ARG A 90 6.06 7.76 -15.39
CA ARG A 90 5.47 7.42 -14.10
C ARG A 90 6.30 8.06 -12.99
N MET A 91 5.84 9.20 -12.47
CA MET A 91 6.31 9.65 -11.17
C MET A 91 5.26 9.24 -10.16
N HIS A 92 5.55 8.22 -9.36
CA HIS A 92 4.78 7.94 -8.17
C HIS A 92 5.43 8.65 -6.98
N ILE A 93 4.61 9.19 -6.10
CA ILE A 93 5.05 9.84 -4.87
C ILE A 93 4.36 9.19 -3.68
N TRP A 94 5.10 9.08 -2.58
CA TRP A 94 4.55 8.65 -1.30
C TRP A 94 3.62 9.72 -0.76
N HIS A 95 2.47 9.28 -0.25
CA HIS A 95 1.54 10.10 0.51
C HIS A 95 1.31 9.42 1.84
N ARG A 96 1.24 10.18 2.94
CA ARG A 96 0.74 9.64 4.19
C ARG A 96 -0.77 9.51 4.12
N ALA A 97 -1.28 8.32 4.43
CA ALA A 97 -2.70 8.02 4.44
C ALA A 97 -3.11 7.42 5.77
N ARG A 98 -4.32 7.73 6.21
CA ARG A 98 -4.99 7.13 7.37
C ARG A 98 -6.14 6.25 6.91
N LEU A 99 -6.21 5.04 7.46
CA LEU A 99 -7.33 4.13 7.26
C LEU A 99 -8.50 4.52 8.18
N LEU A 100 -9.64 4.87 7.60
CA LEU A 100 -10.88 5.19 8.31
C LEU A 100 -11.62 3.92 8.75
N ASP A 101 -12.59 4.03 9.66
CA ASP A 101 -13.36 2.89 10.15
C ASP A 101 -14.17 2.17 9.06
N ARG A 102 -14.64 2.92 8.05
CA ARG A 102 -15.27 2.36 6.85
C ARG A 102 -14.30 2.49 5.70
N TRP A 103 -13.82 1.36 5.21
CA TRP A 103 -12.83 1.29 4.15
C TRP A 103 -13.12 0.14 3.18
N ASP A 104 -12.67 0.31 1.95
CA ASP A 104 -12.77 -0.67 0.88
C ASP A 104 -11.64 -0.44 -0.14
N ILE A 105 -10.46 -0.99 0.20
CA ILE A 105 -9.24 -0.82 -0.58
C ILE A 105 -9.31 -1.68 -1.85
N MET A 106 -9.79 -2.91 -1.70
CA MET A 106 -9.77 -3.91 -2.77
C MET A 106 -10.97 -3.80 -3.72
N GLY A 107 -12.04 -3.12 -3.32
CA GLY A 107 -13.18 -2.76 -4.16
C GLY A 107 -13.05 -1.34 -4.70
N ALA A 108 -13.61 -0.37 -3.98
CA ALA A 108 -13.68 1.04 -4.38
C ALA A 108 -12.29 1.67 -4.64
N GLY A 109 -11.31 1.34 -3.81
CA GLY A 109 -9.92 1.78 -4.00
C GLY A 109 -9.33 1.23 -5.29
N ALA A 110 -9.37 -0.09 -5.47
CA ALA A 110 -8.82 -0.77 -6.65
C ALA A 110 -9.57 -0.40 -7.95
N ALA A 111 -10.85 -0.06 -7.86
CA ALA A 111 -11.64 0.42 -9.00
C ALA A 111 -11.24 1.84 -9.48
N THR A 112 -10.43 2.57 -8.71
CA THR A 112 -10.15 3.98 -8.97
C THR A 112 -8.66 4.29 -9.03
N PHE A 113 -7.95 4.21 -7.91
CA PHE A 113 -6.55 4.64 -7.77
C PHE A 113 -5.60 3.52 -7.41
N LEU A 114 -6.11 2.46 -6.80
CA LEU A 114 -5.30 1.38 -6.23
C LEU A 114 -5.33 0.13 -7.12
N GLY A 115 -5.70 0.22 -8.38
CA GLY A 115 -5.85 -0.98 -9.21
C GLY A 115 -6.47 -0.74 -10.57
N ILE A 116 -6.81 -1.83 -11.24
CA ILE A 116 -7.42 -1.81 -12.58
C ILE A 116 -8.94 -1.77 -12.48
N ARG A 117 -9.49 -2.57 -11.56
CA ARG A 117 -10.91 -2.71 -11.25
C ARG A 117 -11.05 -3.33 -9.85
N ALA A 118 -12.27 -3.37 -9.30
CA ALA A 118 -12.53 -4.09 -8.06
C ALA A 118 -11.99 -5.54 -8.10
N GLY A 119 -11.34 -5.96 -7.03
CA GLY A 119 -10.64 -7.24 -6.89
C GLY A 119 -9.31 -7.34 -7.65
N HIS A 120 -8.86 -6.27 -8.31
CA HIS A 120 -7.62 -6.24 -9.11
C HIS A 120 -6.72 -5.11 -8.64
N PRO A 121 -6.13 -5.24 -7.43
CA PRO A 121 -5.28 -4.22 -6.85
C PRO A 121 -3.93 -4.09 -7.60
N GLY A 122 -3.38 -2.89 -7.53
CA GLY A 122 -2.09 -2.49 -8.10
C GLY A 122 -1.63 -1.23 -7.39
N PHE A 123 -0.95 -1.43 -6.25
CA PHE A 123 -0.47 -0.36 -5.38
C PHE A 123 0.79 -0.82 -4.63
N ALA A 124 1.48 0.15 -4.03
CA ALA A 124 2.51 -0.10 -3.03
C ALA A 124 2.23 0.72 -1.76
N MET A 125 2.45 0.10 -0.62
CA MET A 125 2.30 0.69 0.71
C MET A 125 3.57 0.46 1.52
N LEU A 126 3.83 1.33 2.50
CA LEU A 126 5.00 1.25 3.37
C LEU A 126 4.62 1.75 4.77
N ALA A 127 5.11 1.10 5.82
CA ALA A 127 4.95 1.54 7.20
C ALA A 127 5.66 2.88 7.41
N LEU A 128 5.18 3.71 8.34
CA LEU A 128 5.78 5.03 8.61
C LEU A 128 7.23 4.96 9.12
N ASP A 129 7.61 3.86 9.75
CA ASP A 129 8.97 3.58 10.22
C ASP A 129 9.86 2.92 9.14
N ASN A 130 9.33 2.76 7.92
CA ASN A 130 9.93 2.09 6.76
C ASN A 130 10.28 0.61 7.00
N ALA A 131 9.76 -0.03 8.05
CA ALA A 131 10.10 -1.40 8.40
C ALA A 131 9.38 -2.43 7.51
N VAL A 132 8.17 -2.13 7.05
CA VAL A 132 7.32 -3.05 6.27
C VAL A 132 6.81 -2.41 5.01
N SER A 133 6.95 -3.08 3.88
CA SER A 133 6.31 -2.73 2.61
C SER A 133 5.26 -3.78 2.23
N ALA A 134 4.24 -3.34 1.48
CA ALA A 134 3.27 -4.22 0.85
C ALA A 134 3.10 -3.83 -0.62
N CYS A 135 3.02 -4.82 -1.51
CA CYS A 135 2.73 -4.59 -2.92
C CYS A 135 1.68 -5.58 -3.44
N ALA A 136 0.96 -5.21 -4.50
CA ALA A 136 0.01 -6.05 -5.24
C ALA A 136 0.39 -6.05 -6.74
N PRO A 137 0.18 -7.14 -7.52
CA PRO A 137 -1.10 -7.84 -7.63
C PRO A 137 -1.25 -9.14 -6.81
N ILE A 138 -0.15 -9.69 -6.30
CA ILE A 138 -0.16 -10.69 -5.22
C ILE A 138 0.13 -9.91 -3.95
N VAL A 139 -0.83 -9.79 -3.02
CA VAL A 139 -0.58 -9.02 -1.81
C VAL A 139 0.50 -9.74 -1.00
N ARG A 140 1.67 -9.11 -0.97
CA ARG A 140 2.88 -9.63 -0.36
C ARG A 140 3.43 -8.57 0.58
N PHE A 141 3.69 -8.96 1.83
CA PHE A 141 4.29 -8.10 2.84
C PHE A 141 5.75 -8.50 3.06
N GLU A 142 6.63 -7.50 3.04
CA GLU A 142 8.08 -7.67 3.13
C GLU A 142 8.64 -6.74 4.20
N THR A 143 9.60 -7.23 4.98
CA THR A 143 10.31 -6.39 5.97
C THR A 143 11.64 -5.91 5.40
N ARG A 144 11.96 -4.63 5.57
CA ARG A 144 13.33 -4.13 5.42
C ARG A 144 14.13 -4.58 6.64
N CYS A 145 15.23 -5.29 6.42
CA CYS A 145 16.14 -5.65 7.49
C CYS A 145 16.74 -4.35 8.07
N ARG A 146 16.42 -3.98 9.32
CA ARG A 146 17.33 -3.11 10.07
C ARG A 146 18.61 -3.90 10.22
N ILE A 147 19.66 -3.49 9.50
CA ILE A 147 21.02 -3.91 9.82
C ILE A 147 21.17 -3.63 11.32
N PRO A 148 21.38 -4.65 12.18
CA PRO A 148 21.84 -4.37 13.52
C PRO A 148 23.15 -3.62 13.32
N SER A 149 23.25 -2.43 13.89
CA SER A 149 24.51 -1.72 14.02
C SER A 149 25.62 -2.72 14.27
N ILE A 150 26.56 -2.81 13.32
CA ILE A 150 27.79 -3.55 13.51
C ILE A 150 28.42 -2.99 14.78
N THR A 151 28.29 -3.73 15.87
CA THR A 151 29.10 -3.55 17.06
C THR A 151 29.92 -4.82 17.18
N CYS A 152 31.15 -4.74 16.67
CA CYS A 152 32.33 -5.60 16.92
C CYS A 152 33.35 -5.23 15.83
N ARG A 153 34.53 -4.68 16.08
CA ARG A 153 35.37 -4.52 17.29
C ARG A 153 36.01 -3.13 17.28
#